data_AF-A0A395CY65-F1
#
_entry.id   AF-A0A395CY65-F1
#
_cell.length_a   1.000
_cell.length_b   1.000
_cell.length_c   1.000
_cell.angle_alpha   90.00
_cell.angle_beta   90.00
_cell.angle_gamma   90.00
#
_symmetry.space_group_name_H-M   'P 1'
#
loop_
_entity.id
_entity.type
_entity.pdbx_description
1 polymer ?
#
loop_
_entity_poly.entity_id
_entity_poly.type
_entity_poly.pdbx_seq_one_letter_code
_entity_poly.pdbx_strand_id
1 'polypeptide(L)'
;MSEMALRDPRRGVVLVGVLWTIAFLSALAMATATSFRGFAGVLAIDRDRVQADALFTAGLEASADLLSKYGERPLAPVETRLALSTGAVRAQLGDELGKIDINKAPVEVFASLFAEVGVPNGADVARAIVLWRDGEIKSFEERAASEPEKPMSIKTGEPAIAAARSGRPKDARRFEQVFTNVGQLAQIPGMLPDHVLMIAPYTTVFGDETVNASTAAPEILRALPEMNETRIERLLDARRSSPVDPARIEQILGPAGRFVKPKTNSVARVELTVTLADGYRTAAEAIIVVSPNGRQPYRVLAFKQSPTPVAYGGNF
;
A
#
# COMPACT_ATOMS: atom_id res chain seq x y z
N MET A 1 76.03 -29.64 40.96
CA MET A 1 75.96 -30.61 39.85
C MET A 1 74.51 -30.75 39.45
N SER A 2 74.17 -30.32 38.23
CA SER A 2 72.81 -30.31 37.68
C SER A 2 72.33 -31.73 37.38
N GLU A 3 71.15 -32.08 37.86
CA GLU A 3 70.43 -33.30 37.49
C GLU A 3 69.59 -33.01 36.23
N MET A 4 70.03 -33.50 35.07
CA MET A 4 69.25 -33.48 33.83
C MET A 4 68.26 -34.64 33.85
N ALA A 5 67.02 -34.37 34.23
CA ALA A 5 65.93 -35.32 34.08
C ALA A 5 65.67 -35.58 32.58
N LEU A 6 65.98 -36.80 32.11
CA LEU A 6 65.66 -37.27 30.77
C LEU A 6 64.14 -37.21 30.55
N ARG A 7 63.69 -36.29 29.70
CA ARG A 7 62.30 -36.24 29.23
C ARG A 7 62.02 -37.47 28.38
N ASP A 8 61.07 -38.30 28.81
CA ASP A 8 60.57 -39.45 28.05
C ASP A 8 59.90 -38.97 26.75
N PRO A 9 60.47 -39.26 25.55
CA PRO A 9 59.93 -38.81 24.27
C PRO A 9 58.52 -39.36 23.98
N ARG A 10 58.11 -40.45 24.63
CA ARG A 10 56.76 -41.02 24.49
C ARG A 10 55.69 -40.13 25.12
N ARG A 11 56.01 -39.39 26.19
CA ARG A 11 55.08 -38.42 26.81
C ARG A 11 54.80 -37.23 25.90
N GLY A 12 55.77 -36.80 25.11
CA GLY A 12 55.59 -35.73 24.12
C GLY A 12 54.61 -36.12 23.02
N VAL A 13 54.73 -37.34 22.50
CA VAL A 13 53.83 -37.85 21.43
C VAL A 13 52.40 -38.02 21.93
N VAL A 14 52.20 -38.53 23.15
CA VAL A 14 50.85 -38.65 23.76
C VAL A 14 50.21 -37.28 23.97
N LEU A 15 50.97 -36.29 24.46
CA LEU A 15 50.45 -34.93 24.66
C LEU A 15 50.03 -34.27 23.34
N VAL A 16 50.83 -34.45 22.27
CA VAL A 16 50.49 -33.93 20.93
C VAL A 16 49.20 -34.57 20.41
N GLY A 17 49.02 -35.89 20.61
CA GLY A 17 47.79 -36.59 20.23
C GLY A 17 46.57 -36.03 20.97
N VAL A 18 46.66 -35.82 22.28
CA VAL A 18 45.57 -35.26 23.10
C VAL A 18 45.27 -33.80 22.72
N LEU A 19 46.30 -32.98 22.49
CA LEU A 19 46.09 -31.61 22.05
C LEU A 19 45.40 -31.55 20.67
N TRP A 20 45.76 -32.45 19.76
CA TRP A 20 45.11 -32.55 18.46
C TRP A 20 43.66 -33.03 18.56
N THR A 21 43.35 -33.99 19.42
CA THR A 21 41.96 -34.42 19.61
C THR A 21 41.11 -33.32 20.25
N ILE A 22 41.64 -32.60 21.24
CA ILE A 22 40.96 -31.44 21.84
C ILE A 22 40.75 -30.33 20.80
N ALA A 23 41.74 -30.04 19.96
CA ALA A 23 41.62 -29.06 18.89
C ALA A 23 40.54 -29.44 17.87
N PHE A 24 40.51 -30.72 17.45
CA PHE A 24 39.49 -31.23 16.54
C PHE A 24 38.08 -31.19 17.14
N LEU A 25 37.93 -31.61 18.41
CA LEU A 25 36.68 -31.52 19.15
C LEU A 25 36.20 -30.07 19.30
N SER A 26 37.11 -29.14 19.59
CA SER A 26 36.80 -27.72 19.73
C SER A 26 36.35 -27.11 18.39
N ALA A 27 37.01 -27.46 17.28
CA ALA A 27 36.62 -27.02 15.95
C ALA A 27 35.22 -27.52 15.57
N LEU A 28 34.91 -28.79 15.85
CA LEU A 28 33.58 -29.37 15.63
C LEU A 28 32.50 -28.71 16.49
N ALA A 29 32.79 -28.46 17.77
CA ALA A 29 31.89 -27.74 18.67
C ALA A 29 31.63 -26.30 18.20
N MET A 30 32.67 -25.61 17.70
CA MET A 30 32.53 -24.24 17.19
C MET A 30 31.69 -24.20 15.90
N ALA A 31 31.91 -25.13 14.98
CA ALA A 31 31.14 -25.25 13.74
C ALA A 31 29.66 -25.59 14.00
N THR A 32 29.39 -26.50 14.94
CA THR A 32 27.99 -26.84 15.31
C THR A 32 27.29 -25.70 16.04
N ALA A 33 28.00 -24.97 16.92
CA ALA A 33 27.44 -23.82 17.63
C ALA A 33 27.06 -22.66 16.69
N THR A 34 27.85 -22.38 15.66
CA THR A 34 27.49 -21.34 14.67
C THR A 34 26.27 -21.75 13.86
N SER A 35 26.17 -23.02 13.43
CA SER A 35 24.97 -23.53 12.77
C SER A 35 23.73 -23.44 13.67
N PHE A 36 23.82 -23.84 14.94
CA PHE A 36 22.69 -23.81 15.87
C PHE A 36 22.19 -22.40 16.17
N ARG A 37 23.10 -21.41 16.29
CA ARG A 37 22.72 -19.99 16.40
C ARG A 37 21.96 -19.50 15.17
N GLY A 38 22.37 -19.94 13.97
CA GLY A 38 21.65 -19.64 12.73
C GLY A 38 20.22 -20.20 12.75
N PHE A 39 20.05 -21.47 13.11
CA PHE A 39 18.73 -22.10 13.21
C PHE A 39 17.84 -21.43 14.28
N ALA A 40 18.40 -21.10 15.45
CA ALA A 40 17.66 -20.41 16.50
C ALA A 40 17.19 -19.01 16.05
N GLY A 41 18.01 -18.30 15.28
CA GLY A 41 17.63 -17.02 14.69
C GLY A 41 16.48 -17.14 13.68
N VAL A 42 16.53 -18.13 12.79
CA VAL A 42 15.45 -18.38 11.81
C VAL A 42 14.13 -18.73 12.51
N LEU A 43 14.17 -19.60 13.52
CA LEU A 43 12.98 -19.98 14.28
C LEU A 43 12.37 -18.80 15.05
N ALA A 44 13.20 -17.87 15.55
CA ALA A 44 12.71 -16.64 16.17
C ALA A 44 11.95 -15.77 15.15
N ILE A 45 12.51 -15.55 13.95
CA ILE A 45 11.87 -14.77 12.89
C ILE A 45 10.53 -15.37 12.47
N ASP A 46 10.45 -16.70 12.29
CA ASP A 46 9.20 -17.38 11.93
C ASP A 46 8.15 -17.23 13.03
N ARG A 47 8.54 -17.35 14.30
CA ARG A 47 7.66 -17.11 15.44
C ARG A 47 7.14 -15.67 15.43
N ASP A 48 8.02 -14.70 15.28
CA ASP A 48 7.67 -13.27 15.31
C ASP A 48 6.72 -12.92 14.16
N ARG A 49 6.97 -13.49 12.97
CA ARG A 49 6.07 -13.35 11.81
C ARG A 49 4.68 -13.90 12.09
N VAL A 50 4.57 -15.12 12.64
CA VAL A 50 3.27 -15.72 12.99
C VAL A 50 2.54 -14.91 14.06
N GLN A 51 3.26 -14.41 15.07
CA GLN A 51 2.68 -13.57 16.11
C GLN A 51 2.20 -12.22 15.56
N ALA A 52 2.95 -11.63 14.65
CA ALA A 52 2.56 -10.40 13.97
C ALA A 52 1.33 -10.61 13.07
N ASP A 53 1.28 -11.70 12.31
CA ASP A 53 0.12 -12.05 11.47
C ASP A 53 -1.15 -12.23 12.33
N ALA A 54 -1.05 -12.89 13.49
CA ALA A 54 -2.17 -13.02 14.41
C ALA A 54 -2.66 -11.66 14.96
N LEU A 55 -1.72 -10.74 15.27
CA LEU A 55 -2.05 -9.39 15.71
C LEU A 55 -2.66 -8.55 14.58
N PHE A 56 -2.21 -8.71 13.34
CA PHE A 56 -2.83 -8.07 12.18
C PHE A 56 -4.27 -8.55 11.99
N THR A 57 -4.53 -9.85 12.08
CA THR A 57 -5.90 -10.40 12.02
C THR A 57 -6.77 -9.83 13.13
N ALA A 58 -6.28 -9.81 14.38
CA ALA A 58 -7.03 -9.25 15.51
C ALA A 58 -7.34 -7.74 15.32
N GLY A 59 -6.35 -6.97 14.84
CA GLY A 59 -6.54 -5.55 14.54
C GLY A 59 -7.54 -5.31 13.41
N LEU A 60 -7.53 -6.16 12.39
CA LEU A 60 -8.46 -6.11 11.27
C LEU A 60 -9.90 -6.46 11.70
N GLU A 61 -10.08 -7.50 12.50
CA GLU A 61 -11.39 -7.90 13.04
C GLU A 61 -11.97 -6.79 13.93
N ALA A 62 -11.16 -6.21 14.82
CA ALA A 62 -11.59 -5.09 15.65
C ALA A 62 -11.92 -3.83 14.82
N SER A 63 -11.18 -3.59 13.74
CA SER A 63 -11.46 -2.50 12.80
C SER A 63 -12.76 -2.72 12.04
N ALA A 64 -13.03 -3.96 11.62
CA ALA A 64 -14.28 -4.34 10.98
C ALA A 64 -15.48 -4.23 11.93
N ASP A 65 -15.34 -4.66 13.20
CA ASP A 65 -16.36 -4.45 14.24
C ASP A 65 -16.65 -2.96 14.46
N LEU A 66 -15.59 -2.14 14.59
CA LEU A 66 -15.73 -0.69 14.73
C LEU A 66 -16.46 -0.08 13.53
N LEU A 67 -16.06 -0.42 12.30
CA LEU A 67 -16.69 0.06 11.08
C LEU A 67 -18.17 -0.38 10.99
N SER A 68 -18.49 -1.60 11.43
CA SER A 68 -19.88 -2.10 11.46
C SER A 68 -20.78 -1.25 12.38
N LYS A 69 -20.23 -0.71 13.48
CA LYS A 69 -20.96 0.16 14.42
C LYS A 69 -21.22 1.55 13.84
N TYR A 70 -20.40 2.03 12.89
CA TYR A 70 -20.68 3.29 12.19
C TYR A 70 -21.92 3.16 11.30
N GLY A 71 -22.11 2.01 10.66
CA GLY A 71 -23.28 1.76 9.79
C GLY A 71 -23.32 2.75 8.63
N GLU A 72 -24.42 3.51 8.52
CA GLU A 72 -24.60 4.54 7.48
C GLU A 72 -24.03 5.92 7.85
N ARG A 73 -23.33 6.02 8.99
CA ARG A 73 -22.72 7.28 9.43
C ARG A 73 -21.36 7.49 8.75
N PRO A 74 -21.01 8.73 8.39
CA PRO A 74 -19.68 9.05 7.86
C PRO A 74 -18.56 8.57 8.79
N LEU A 75 -17.61 7.80 8.26
CA LEU A 75 -16.43 7.35 8.99
C LEU A 75 -15.45 8.52 9.17
N ALA A 76 -15.53 9.19 10.32
CA ALA A 76 -14.48 10.11 10.76
C ALA A 76 -13.19 9.33 11.11
N PRO A 77 -12.00 9.94 10.94
CA PRO A 77 -10.74 9.32 11.35
C PRO A 77 -10.79 8.83 12.80
N VAL A 78 -10.48 7.55 13.01
CA VAL A 78 -10.60 6.91 14.32
C VAL A 78 -9.47 5.92 14.54
N GLU A 79 -8.97 5.87 15.77
CA GLU A 79 -7.91 4.95 16.17
C GLU A 79 -8.44 3.96 17.21
N THR A 80 -8.09 2.69 17.07
CA THR A 80 -8.29 1.65 18.08
C THR A 80 -6.98 0.94 18.40
N ARG A 81 -6.87 0.43 19.62
CA ARG A 81 -5.68 -0.31 20.08
C ARG A 81 -6.13 -1.58 20.78
N LEU A 82 -5.49 -2.70 20.45
CA LEU A 82 -5.66 -3.97 21.14
C LEU A 82 -4.32 -4.45 21.67
N ALA A 83 -4.31 -4.90 22.92
CA ALA A 83 -3.16 -5.53 23.54
C ALA A 83 -3.49 -7.00 23.82
N LEU A 84 -2.61 -7.90 23.37
CA LEU A 84 -2.65 -9.33 23.63
C LEU A 84 -1.36 -9.74 24.37
N SER A 85 -1.27 -11.01 24.77
CA SER A 85 -0.08 -11.54 25.46
C SER A 85 1.19 -11.50 24.60
N THR A 86 1.06 -11.53 23.27
CA THR A 86 2.18 -11.54 22.32
C THR A 86 2.64 -10.15 21.89
N GLY A 87 1.86 -9.10 22.17
CA GLY A 87 2.12 -7.74 21.70
C GLY A 87 0.87 -6.90 21.61
N ALA A 88 0.96 -5.76 20.94
CA ALA A 88 -0.14 -4.85 20.71
C ALA A 88 -0.26 -4.46 19.23
N VAL A 89 -1.48 -4.19 18.80
CA VAL A 89 -1.80 -3.64 17.48
C VAL A 89 -2.53 -2.32 17.66
N ARG A 90 -2.07 -1.29 16.94
CA ARG A 90 -2.76 -0.02 16.74
C ARG A 90 -3.35 -0.03 15.34
N ALA A 91 -4.64 0.26 15.21
CA ALA A 91 -5.32 0.39 13.94
C ALA A 91 -5.87 1.81 13.79
N GLN A 92 -5.50 2.50 12.72
CA GLN A 92 -6.06 3.80 12.34
C GLN A 92 -6.95 3.61 11.11
N LEU A 93 -8.18 4.08 11.20
CA LEU A 93 -9.18 3.94 10.15
C LEU A 93 -9.49 5.31 9.53
N GLY A 94 -9.60 5.32 8.21
CA GLY A 94 -10.08 6.47 7.43
C GLY A 94 -10.92 6.01 6.23
N ASP A 95 -11.71 6.92 5.68
CA ASP A 95 -12.58 6.62 4.53
C ASP A 95 -11.88 6.89 3.21
N GLU A 96 -11.69 5.84 2.41
CA GLU A 96 -11.15 5.93 1.04
C GLU A 96 -12.10 6.64 0.09
N LEU A 97 -13.41 6.65 0.37
CA LEU A 97 -14.36 7.38 -0.47
C LEU A 97 -14.14 8.90 -0.38
N GLY A 98 -13.42 9.38 0.64
CA GLY A 98 -12.98 10.77 0.74
C GLY A 98 -11.84 11.15 -0.22
N LYS A 99 -11.28 10.20 -0.98
CA LYS A 99 -10.18 10.41 -1.95
C LYS A 99 -10.68 10.35 -3.39
N ILE A 100 -9.86 10.84 -4.32
CA ILE A 100 -10.14 10.85 -5.76
C ILE A 100 -9.82 9.46 -6.33
N ASP A 101 -10.83 8.77 -6.89
CA ASP A 101 -10.64 7.48 -7.54
C ASP A 101 -9.99 7.66 -8.94
N ILE A 102 -8.78 7.13 -9.12
CA ILE A 102 -8.04 7.30 -10.38
C ILE A 102 -8.67 6.54 -11.56
N ASN A 103 -9.48 5.53 -11.27
CA ASN A 103 -10.19 4.77 -12.29
C ASN A 103 -11.49 5.43 -12.71
N LYS A 104 -12.07 6.32 -11.91
CA LYS A 104 -13.42 6.87 -12.16
C LYS A 104 -13.47 8.38 -12.31
N ALA A 105 -12.51 9.10 -11.75
CA ALA A 105 -12.49 10.56 -11.79
C ALA A 105 -12.46 11.09 -13.25
N PRO A 106 -13.15 12.20 -13.52
CA PRO A 106 -13.15 12.83 -14.83
C PRO A 106 -11.92 13.73 -15.00
N VAL A 107 -11.65 14.14 -16.25
CA VAL A 107 -10.44 14.89 -16.61
C VAL A 107 -10.30 16.20 -15.84
N GLU A 108 -11.40 16.87 -15.55
CA GLU A 108 -11.45 18.16 -14.86
C GLU A 108 -10.95 18.03 -13.42
N VAL A 109 -11.26 16.92 -12.75
CA VAL A 109 -10.79 16.65 -11.38
C VAL A 109 -9.28 16.44 -11.35
N PHE A 110 -8.73 15.67 -12.29
CA PHE A 110 -7.28 15.51 -12.38
C PHE A 110 -6.58 16.84 -12.72
N ALA A 111 -7.12 17.60 -13.67
CA ALA A 111 -6.54 18.89 -14.04
C ALA A 111 -6.51 19.87 -12.85
N SER A 112 -7.58 19.91 -12.05
CA SER A 112 -7.66 20.70 -10.83
C SER A 112 -6.67 20.21 -9.75
N LEU A 113 -6.59 18.89 -9.52
CA LEU A 113 -5.63 18.29 -8.58
C LEU A 113 -4.18 18.62 -8.96
N PHE A 114 -3.83 18.49 -10.23
CA PHE A 114 -2.48 18.79 -10.69
C PHE A 114 -2.16 20.28 -10.58
N ALA A 115 -3.13 21.17 -10.80
CA ALA A 115 -2.97 22.60 -10.60
C ALA A 115 -2.73 22.93 -9.11
N GLU A 116 -3.50 22.32 -8.20
CA GLU A 116 -3.36 22.50 -6.75
C GLU A 116 -1.99 22.03 -6.23
N VAL A 117 -1.52 20.88 -6.72
CA VAL A 117 -0.24 20.28 -6.31
C VAL A 117 0.97 20.94 -7.02
N GLY A 118 0.72 21.78 -8.03
CA GLY A 118 1.78 22.50 -8.76
C GLY A 118 2.51 21.66 -9.81
N VAL A 119 1.84 20.64 -10.36
CA VAL A 119 2.42 19.78 -11.41
C VAL A 119 2.41 20.49 -12.77
N PRO A 120 3.58 20.72 -13.40
CA PRO A 120 3.65 21.36 -14.71
C PRO A 120 2.99 20.50 -15.78
N ASN A 121 2.32 21.14 -16.74
CA ASN A 121 1.54 20.46 -17.80
C ASN A 121 0.47 19.48 -17.27
N GLY A 122 -0.02 19.71 -16.04
CA GLY A 122 -1.00 18.84 -15.38
C GLY A 122 -2.27 18.58 -16.21
N ALA A 123 -2.73 19.55 -17.00
CA ALA A 123 -3.88 19.37 -17.88
C ALA A 123 -3.64 18.34 -18.99
N ASP A 124 -2.41 18.23 -19.50
CA ASP A 124 -2.05 17.28 -20.55
C ASP A 124 -1.92 15.87 -19.97
N VAL A 125 -1.34 15.77 -18.77
CA VAL A 125 -1.24 14.51 -18.02
C VAL A 125 -2.63 14.01 -17.62
N ALA A 126 -3.53 14.89 -17.16
CA ALA A 126 -4.93 14.58 -16.87
C ALA A 126 -5.65 13.96 -18.08
N ARG A 127 -5.46 14.54 -19.27
CA ARG A 127 -6.01 13.98 -20.52
C ARG A 127 -5.38 12.62 -20.83
N ALA A 128 -4.07 12.47 -20.66
CA ALA A 128 -3.38 11.21 -20.91
C ALA A 128 -3.90 10.08 -20.00
N ILE A 129 -4.18 10.34 -18.72
CA ILE A 129 -4.76 9.35 -17.80
C ILE A 129 -6.10 8.83 -18.34
N VAL A 130 -7.00 9.73 -18.73
CA VAL A 130 -8.33 9.36 -19.24
C VAL A 130 -8.24 8.65 -20.59
N LEU A 131 -7.40 9.14 -21.50
CA LEU A 131 -7.17 8.48 -22.79
C LEU A 131 -6.59 7.07 -22.63
N TRP A 132 -5.75 6.85 -21.62
CA TRP A 132 -5.21 5.52 -21.33
C TRP A 132 -6.31 4.60 -20.79
N ARG A 133 -7.14 5.10 -19.85
CA ARG A 133 -8.31 4.38 -19.30
C ARG A 133 -9.31 3.98 -20.38
N ASP A 134 -9.53 4.85 -21.36
CA ASP A 134 -10.45 4.62 -22.48
C ASP A 134 -9.80 3.79 -23.60
N GLY A 135 -8.49 3.52 -23.49
CA GLY A 135 -7.72 2.69 -24.39
C GLY A 135 -7.32 3.33 -25.70
N GLU A 136 -7.34 4.65 -25.74
CA GLU A 136 -6.95 5.47 -26.89
C GLU A 136 -5.44 5.67 -26.96
N ILE A 137 -4.73 5.57 -25.83
CA ILE A 137 -3.27 5.60 -25.78
C ILE A 137 -2.69 4.38 -25.07
N LYS A 138 -1.46 4.02 -25.43
CA LYS A 138 -0.70 2.91 -24.83
C LYS A 138 0.24 3.43 -23.73
N SER A 139 0.55 2.60 -22.75
CA SER A 139 1.61 2.90 -21.77
C SER A 139 3.00 2.93 -22.43
N PHE A 140 4.00 3.45 -21.71
CA PHE A 140 5.40 3.40 -22.18
C PHE A 140 5.87 1.98 -22.51
N GLU A 141 5.54 1.01 -21.64
CA GLU A 141 5.93 -0.39 -21.80
C GLU A 141 5.24 -1.03 -23.02
N GLU A 142 3.95 -0.76 -23.21
CA GLU A 142 3.20 -1.26 -24.36
C GLU A 142 3.66 -0.65 -25.68
N ARG A 143 4.10 0.61 -25.65
CA ARG A 143 4.67 1.28 -26.82
C ARG A 143 6.02 0.65 -27.19
N ALA A 144 6.91 0.47 -26.22
CA ALA A 144 8.19 -0.21 -26.41
C ALA A 144 8.02 -1.65 -26.92
N ALA A 145 6.98 -2.36 -26.49
CA ALA A 145 6.69 -3.72 -26.95
C ALA A 145 5.97 -3.81 -28.31
N SER A 146 5.41 -2.70 -28.83
CA SER A 146 4.65 -2.70 -30.09
C SER A 146 5.32 -1.94 -31.24
N GLU A 147 6.34 -1.14 -30.95
CA GLU A 147 7.28 -0.64 -31.95
C GLU A 147 8.43 -1.65 -32.04
N PRO A 148 8.52 -2.51 -33.07
CA PRO A 148 9.77 -3.21 -33.31
C PRO A 148 10.83 -2.14 -33.57
N GLU A 149 11.89 -2.12 -32.77
CA GLU A 149 13.12 -1.39 -33.12
C GLU A 149 13.39 -1.64 -34.60
N LYS A 150 13.35 -0.61 -35.45
CA LYS A 150 13.71 -0.73 -36.86
C LYS A 150 15.10 -1.36 -36.91
N PRO A 151 15.27 -2.63 -37.34
CA PRO A 151 16.61 -3.15 -37.53
C PRO A 151 17.14 -2.45 -38.77
N MET A 152 18.33 -1.86 -38.64
CA MET A 152 19.17 -1.62 -39.81
C MET A 152 19.26 -2.94 -40.57
N SER A 153 18.80 -2.93 -41.83
CA SER A 153 18.67 -4.10 -42.70
C SER A 153 19.91 -5.00 -42.67
N ILE A 154 19.76 -6.24 -42.22
CA ILE A 154 20.54 -7.37 -42.73
C ILE A 154 19.57 -8.50 -43.07
N LYS A 155 19.54 -8.85 -44.36
CA LYS A 155 18.73 -9.92 -44.93
C LYS A 155 19.23 -11.27 -44.41
N THR A 156 18.39 -12.06 -43.74
CA THR A 156 18.33 -13.52 -43.97
C THR A 156 16.99 -14.04 -43.45
N GLY A 157 16.30 -14.83 -44.28
CA GLY A 157 14.93 -15.25 -44.03
C GLY A 157 14.81 -16.46 -43.11
N GLU A 158 13.72 -16.49 -42.34
CA GLU A 158 12.83 -17.64 -42.08
C GLU A 158 11.67 -17.20 -41.15
N PRO A 159 10.54 -17.93 -41.12
CA PRO A 159 9.21 -17.31 -41.05
C PRO A 159 8.74 -16.93 -39.64
N ALA A 160 8.04 -15.80 -39.63
CA ALA A 160 7.35 -15.22 -38.49
C ALA A 160 6.31 -16.17 -37.88
N ILE A 161 6.42 -16.41 -36.57
CA ILE A 161 5.29 -16.82 -35.75
C ILE A 161 4.43 -15.58 -35.52
N ALA A 162 3.75 -15.14 -36.58
CA ALA A 162 2.68 -14.14 -36.53
C ALA A 162 1.42 -14.80 -35.95
N ALA A 163 1.47 -15.16 -34.66
CA ALA A 163 0.30 -15.63 -33.94
C ALA A 163 -0.50 -14.42 -33.42
N ALA A 164 -1.52 -14.05 -34.20
CA ALA A 164 -2.82 -13.55 -33.75
C ALA A 164 -2.84 -12.54 -32.58
N ARG A 165 -2.77 -11.24 -32.89
CA ARG A 165 -3.30 -10.19 -31.99
C ARG A 165 -4.46 -9.39 -32.59
N SER A 166 -4.90 -9.70 -33.81
CA SER A 166 -6.11 -9.13 -34.41
C SER A 166 -7.35 -9.86 -33.91
N GLY A 167 -7.86 -9.48 -32.73
CA GLY A 167 -9.14 -10.01 -32.26
C GLY A 167 -9.38 -10.05 -30.77
N ARG A 168 -8.68 -9.26 -29.93
CA ARG A 168 -9.05 -9.20 -28.51
C ARG A 168 -10.44 -8.56 -28.35
N PRO A 169 -11.39 -9.21 -27.65
CA PRO A 169 -12.68 -8.63 -27.29
C PRO A 169 -12.46 -7.28 -26.60
N LYS A 170 -13.33 -6.30 -26.86
CA LYS A 170 -13.25 -4.97 -26.20
C LYS A 170 -13.24 -5.08 -24.68
N ASP A 171 -13.90 -6.08 -24.12
CA ASP A 171 -13.95 -6.33 -22.68
C ASP A 171 -12.58 -6.73 -22.11
N ALA A 172 -11.81 -7.55 -22.82
CA ALA A 172 -10.47 -7.94 -22.39
C ALA A 172 -9.51 -6.73 -22.36
N ARG A 173 -9.69 -5.76 -23.27
CA ARG A 173 -8.92 -4.50 -23.26
C ARG A 173 -9.30 -3.58 -22.09
N ARG A 174 -10.58 -3.53 -21.71
CA ARG A 174 -11.02 -2.77 -20.53
C ARG A 174 -10.40 -3.28 -19.24
N PHE A 175 -10.26 -4.60 -19.07
CA PHE A 175 -9.59 -5.17 -17.90
C PHE A 175 -8.08 -4.87 -17.85
N GLU A 176 -7.43 -4.70 -19.01
CA GLU A 176 -6.03 -4.25 -19.09
C GLU A 176 -5.86 -2.76 -18.73
N GLN A 177 -6.93 -1.96 -18.76
CA GLN A 177 -6.92 -0.50 -18.59
C GLN A 177 -7.53 -0.01 -17.27
N VAL A 178 -7.37 -0.82 -16.21
CA VAL A 178 -7.74 -0.46 -14.84
C VAL A 178 -6.50 -0.41 -13.98
N PHE A 179 -6.30 0.70 -13.28
CA PHE A 179 -5.24 0.82 -12.29
C PHE A 179 -5.57 -0.05 -11.07
N THR A 180 -4.65 -0.94 -10.74
CA THR A 180 -4.70 -1.78 -9.53
C THR A 180 -4.00 -1.12 -8.35
N ASN A 181 -3.10 -0.15 -8.61
CA ASN A 181 -2.47 0.67 -7.60
C ASN A 181 -2.15 2.07 -8.15
N VAL A 182 -2.03 3.04 -7.25
CA VAL A 182 -1.72 4.44 -7.62
C VAL A 182 -0.34 4.59 -8.28
N GLY A 183 0.61 3.73 -7.93
CA GLY A 183 1.96 3.75 -8.50
C GLY A 183 2.00 3.51 -10.02
N GLN A 184 1.00 2.82 -10.58
CA GLN A 184 0.89 2.60 -12.03
C GLN A 184 0.68 3.89 -12.84
N LEU A 185 0.31 5.01 -12.20
CA LEU A 185 0.26 6.30 -12.88
C LEU A 185 1.63 6.69 -13.47
N ALA A 186 2.74 6.20 -12.92
CA ALA A 186 4.08 6.43 -13.48
C ALA A 186 4.26 5.84 -14.90
N GLN A 187 3.38 4.94 -15.34
CA GLN A 187 3.41 4.36 -16.69
C GLN A 187 2.74 5.27 -17.74
N ILE A 188 2.04 6.33 -17.30
CA ILE A 188 1.32 7.25 -18.17
C ILE A 188 2.31 8.23 -18.81
N PRO A 189 2.24 8.44 -20.14
CA PRO A 189 3.05 9.44 -20.82
C PRO A 189 2.94 10.83 -20.18
N GLY A 190 4.09 11.41 -19.81
CA GLY A 190 4.17 12.72 -19.16
C GLY A 190 4.06 12.69 -17.62
N MET A 191 3.79 11.53 -17.02
CA MET A 191 3.74 11.39 -15.57
C MET A 191 5.13 11.04 -15.01
N LEU A 192 5.72 11.96 -14.25
CA LEU A 192 6.98 11.74 -13.56
C LEU A 192 6.77 10.99 -12.23
N PRO A 193 7.70 10.12 -11.79
CA PRO A 193 7.59 9.41 -10.51
C PRO A 193 7.37 10.34 -9.30
N ASP A 194 8.03 11.49 -9.29
CA ASP A 194 7.89 12.49 -8.21
C ASP A 194 6.47 13.07 -8.15
N HIS A 195 5.84 13.31 -9.30
CA HIS A 195 4.46 13.77 -9.36
C HIS A 195 3.50 12.70 -8.81
N VAL A 196 3.80 11.41 -9.01
CA VAL A 196 2.98 10.32 -8.47
C VAL A 196 3.03 10.34 -6.95
N LEU A 197 4.21 10.56 -6.38
CA LEU A 197 4.38 10.69 -4.93
C LEU A 197 3.61 11.89 -4.37
N MET A 198 3.58 13.02 -5.09
CA MET A 198 2.84 14.21 -4.65
C MET A 198 1.32 14.01 -4.65
N ILE A 199 0.76 13.31 -5.64
CA ILE A 199 -0.70 13.09 -5.73
C ILE A 199 -1.17 11.83 -4.97
N ALA A 200 -0.26 10.94 -4.57
CA ALA A 200 -0.61 9.68 -3.91
C ALA A 200 -1.47 9.85 -2.64
N PRO A 201 -1.28 10.87 -1.78
CA PRO A 201 -2.15 11.10 -0.61
C PRO A 201 -3.61 11.44 -0.98
N TYR A 202 -3.84 12.02 -2.15
CA TYR A 202 -5.13 12.52 -2.62
C TYR A 202 -5.94 11.48 -3.39
N THR A 203 -5.29 10.39 -3.80
CA THR A 203 -5.81 9.45 -4.80
C THR A 203 -5.96 8.03 -4.26
N THR A 204 -6.88 7.27 -4.87
CA THR A 204 -7.14 5.87 -4.54
C THR A 204 -7.60 5.09 -5.78
N VAL A 205 -7.60 3.76 -5.70
CA VAL A 205 -8.22 2.86 -6.70
C VAL A 205 -9.50 2.20 -6.17
N PHE A 206 -9.82 2.41 -4.88
CA PHE A 206 -10.97 1.81 -4.19
C PHE A 206 -12.08 2.82 -3.89
N GLY A 207 -12.11 3.91 -4.65
CA GLY A 207 -13.04 5.01 -4.45
C GLY A 207 -14.30 4.85 -5.29
N ASP A 208 -14.87 5.99 -5.64
CA ASP A 208 -16.08 6.07 -6.43
C ASP A 208 -16.05 7.26 -7.40
N GLU A 209 -17.05 7.40 -8.28
CA GLU A 209 -17.08 8.46 -9.31
C GLU A 209 -17.01 9.88 -8.73
N THR A 210 -17.50 10.04 -7.51
CA THR A 210 -17.52 11.30 -6.76
C THR A 210 -16.83 11.13 -5.41
N VAL A 211 -16.16 12.19 -4.96
CA VAL A 211 -15.53 12.24 -3.64
C VAL A 211 -16.61 12.37 -2.56
N ASN A 212 -16.44 11.67 -1.43
CA ASN A 212 -17.36 11.73 -0.30
C ASN A 212 -17.23 13.07 0.44
N ALA A 213 -18.20 13.95 0.26
CA ALA A 213 -18.25 15.26 0.88
C ALA A 213 -18.36 15.21 2.41
N SER A 214 -18.70 14.06 3.01
CA SER A 214 -18.85 13.92 4.46
C SER A 214 -17.54 13.55 5.17
N THR A 215 -16.58 12.95 4.47
CA THR A 215 -15.32 12.43 5.05
C THR A 215 -14.05 12.99 4.40
N ALA A 216 -14.13 13.53 3.18
CA ALA A 216 -12.97 14.04 2.44
C ALA A 216 -12.17 15.09 3.22
N ALA A 217 -10.84 14.96 3.22
CA ALA A 217 -9.96 15.92 3.86
C ALA A 217 -10.05 17.31 3.21
N PRO A 218 -9.84 18.41 3.96
CA PRO A 218 -9.86 19.77 3.40
C PRO A 218 -8.92 19.94 2.19
N GLU A 219 -7.76 19.30 2.22
CA GLU A 219 -6.75 19.34 1.16
C GLU A 219 -7.29 18.71 -0.13
N ILE A 220 -8.03 17.61 -0.02
CA ILE A 220 -8.66 16.94 -1.17
C ILE A 220 -9.80 17.80 -1.71
N LEU A 221 -10.55 18.47 -0.83
CA LEU A 221 -11.61 19.38 -1.24
C LEU A 221 -11.08 20.59 -2.01
N ARG A 222 -9.93 21.16 -1.61
CA ARG A 222 -9.27 22.26 -2.34
C ARG A 222 -8.85 21.85 -3.74
N ALA A 223 -8.42 20.59 -3.90
CA ALA A 223 -8.02 20.03 -5.18
C ALA A 223 -9.19 19.81 -6.17
N LEU A 224 -10.44 19.95 -5.74
CA LEU A 224 -11.62 19.67 -6.58
C LEU A 224 -12.10 20.90 -7.35
N PRO A 225 -12.61 20.73 -8.58
CA PRO A 225 -13.14 21.84 -9.35
C PRO A 225 -14.31 22.54 -8.64
N GLU A 226 -14.38 23.86 -8.78
CA GLU A 226 -15.46 24.70 -8.24
C GLU A 226 -15.59 24.72 -6.71
N MET A 227 -14.62 24.14 -5.99
CA MET A 227 -14.46 24.29 -4.56
C MET A 227 -13.62 25.54 -4.25
N ASN A 228 -14.05 26.30 -3.26
CA ASN A 228 -13.33 27.46 -2.75
C ASN A 228 -13.31 27.44 -1.22
N GLU A 229 -12.43 28.22 -0.61
CA GLU A 229 -12.22 28.17 0.84
C GLU A 229 -13.51 28.43 1.63
N THR A 230 -14.33 29.41 1.21
CA THR A 230 -15.61 29.71 1.86
C THR A 230 -16.60 28.54 1.82
N ARG A 231 -16.64 27.76 0.73
CA ARG A 231 -17.47 26.55 0.65
C ARG A 231 -16.90 25.43 1.51
N ILE A 232 -15.58 25.27 1.53
CA ILE A 232 -14.90 24.27 2.35
C ILE A 232 -15.17 24.53 3.82
N GLU A 233 -14.99 25.77 4.30
CA GLU A 233 -15.31 26.17 5.68
C GLU A 233 -16.76 25.86 6.05
N ARG A 234 -17.72 26.27 5.19
CA ARG A 234 -19.15 25.99 5.43
C ARG A 234 -19.45 24.48 5.45
N LEU A 235 -18.80 23.71 4.59
CA LEU A 235 -18.94 22.25 4.56
C LEU A 235 -18.39 21.62 5.83
N LEU A 236 -17.21 22.03 6.27
CA LEU A 236 -16.59 21.55 7.51
C LEU A 236 -17.44 21.91 8.74
N ASP A 237 -18.04 23.10 8.76
CA ASP A 237 -18.97 23.48 9.82
C ASP A 237 -20.28 22.67 9.76
N ALA A 238 -20.80 22.38 8.56
CA ALA A 238 -21.95 21.50 8.41
C ALA A 238 -21.65 20.06 8.89
N ARG A 239 -20.43 19.55 8.70
CA ARG A 239 -20.01 18.23 9.22
C ARG A 239 -19.97 18.17 10.74
N ARG A 240 -19.76 19.30 11.42
CA ARG A 240 -19.73 19.38 12.89
C ARG A 240 -21.11 19.33 13.52
N SER A 241 -22.17 19.62 12.76
CA SER A 241 -23.54 19.48 13.25
C SER A 241 -23.93 18.00 13.40
N SER A 242 -24.62 17.68 14.51
CA SER A 242 -25.15 16.33 14.77
C SER A 242 -26.68 16.42 14.91
N PRO A 243 -27.46 15.73 14.05
CA PRO A 243 -27.02 14.90 12.93
C PRO A 243 -26.52 15.73 11.73
N VAL A 244 -25.66 15.12 10.90
CA VAL A 244 -25.23 15.69 9.63
C VAL A 244 -26.38 15.59 8.63
N ASP A 245 -26.84 16.72 8.09
CA ASP A 245 -27.90 16.79 7.08
C ASP A 245 -27.30 16.75 5.65
N PRO A 246 -27.54 15.67 4.87
CA PRO A 246 -27.05 15.57 3.50
C PRO A 246 -27.57 16.69 2.58
N ALA A 247 -28.82 17.12 2.76
CA ALA A 247 -29.43 18.15 1.91
C ALA A 247 -28.73 19.50 2.09
N ARG A 248 -28.36 19.83 3.34
CA ARG A 248 -27.56 21.02 3.65
C ARG A 248 -26.17 20.94 3.02
N ILE A 249 -25.52 19.77 3.04
CA ILE A 249 -24.23 19.56 2.37
C ILE A 249 -24.36 19.80 0.87
N GLU A 250 -25.37 19.22 0.21
CA GLU A 250 -25.60 19.41 -1.22
C GLU A 250 -25.83 20.88 -1.60
N GLN A 251 -26.59 21.61 -0.77
CA GLN A 251 -26.80 23.04 -0.96
C GLN A 251 -25.50 23.85 -0.89
N ILE A 252 -24.58 23.48 0.01
CA ILE A 252 -23.27 24.15 0.15
C ILE A 252 -22.37 23.86 -1.05
N LEU A 253 -22.39 22.61 -1.54
CA LEU A 253 -21.56 22.18 -2.67
C LEU A 253 -21.95 22.91 -3.96
N GLY A 254 -23.25 23.14 -4.19
CA GLY A 254 -23.74 23.81 -5.39
C GLY A 254 -23.23 23.11 -6.67
N PRO A 255 -22.60 23.83 -7.62
CA PRO A 255 -22.17 23.22 -8.88
C PRO A 255 -21.02 22.19 -8.70
N ALA A 256 -20.25 22.27 -7.60
CA ALA A 256 -19.25 21.27 -7.24
C ALA A 256 -19.87 19.89 -6.90
N GLY A 257 -21.20 19.84 -6.70
CA GLY A 257 -21.97 18.61 -6.52
C GLY A 257 -21.85 17.59 -7.67
N ARG A 258 -21.28 18.00 -8.82
CA ARG A 258 -20.91 17.10 -9.92
C ARG A 258 -19.74 16.17 -9.57
N PHE A 259 -18.81 16.63 -8.73
CA PHE A 259 -17.57 15.91 -8.40
C PHE A 259 -17.52 15.42 -6.95
N VAL A 260 -18.31 16.03 -6.06
CA VAL A 260 -18.31 15.75 -4.62
C VAL A 260 -19.74 15.55 -4.17
N LYS A 261 -20.04 14.49 -3.41
CA LYS A 261 -21.40 14.20 -2.91
C LYS A 261 -21.34 13.63 -1.50
N PRO A 262 -22.32 13.91 -0.62
CA PRO A 262 -22.39 13.23 0.66
C PRO A 262 -22.67 11.75 0.44
N LYS A 263 -21.95 10.88 1.16
CA LYS A 263 -22.15 9.42 1.10
C LYS A 263 -22.29 8.83 2.49
N THR A 264 -23.12 7.81 2.58
CA THR A 264 -23.42 7.07 3.81
C THR A 264 -22.68 5.73 3.88
N ASN A 265 -22.19 5.22 2.75
CA ASN A 265 -21.29 4.06 2.74
C ASN A 265 -19.85 4.51 3.03
N SER A 266 -19.01 3.54 3.40
CA SER A 266 -17.58 3.79 3.62
C SER A 266 -16.76 2.61 3.14
N VAL A 267 -15.60 2.92 2.57
CA VAL A 267 -14.54 1.95 2.24
C VAL A 267 -13.38 2.30 3.16
N ALA A 268 -13.14 1.49 4.19
CA ALA A 268 -12.15 1.88 5.19
C ALA A 268 -10.74 1.46 4.77
N ARG A 269 -9.82 2.42 4.77
CA ARG A 269 -8.38 2.14 4.88
C ARG A 269 -8.06 1.95 6.35
N VAL A 270 -7.37 0.86 6.66
CA VAL A 270 -6.92 0.48 8.00
C VAL A 270 -5.41 0.40 7.99
N GLU A 271 -4.77 1.31 8.71
CA GLU A 271 -3.33 1.31 8.93
C GLU A 271 -3.05 0.61 10.26
N LEU A 272 -2.45 -0.57 10.17
CA LEU A 272 -2.13 -1.43 11.30
C LEU A 272 -0.66 -1.28 11.63
N THR A 273 -0.35 -0.93 12.87
CA THR A 273 1.01 -0.97 13.42
C THR A 273 1.04 -1.99 14.56
N VAL A 274 1.81 -3.05 14.37
CA VAL A 274 2.02 -4.10 15.36
C VAL A 274 3.34 -3.86 16.09
N THR A 275 3.32 -4.03 17.40
CA THR A 275 4.51 -4.07 18.26
C THR A 275 4.46 -5.36 19.07
N LEU A 276 5.40 -6.28 18.83
CA LEU A 276 5.55 -7.51 19.60
C LEU A 276 6.18 -7.24 20.97
N ALA A 277 6.06 -8.22 21.88
CA ALA A 277 6.56 -8.12 23.25
C ALA A 277 8.09 -7.97 23.34
N ASP A 278 8.82 -8.44 22.34
CA ASP A 278 10.28 -8.31 22.21
C ASP A 278 10.72 -6.95 21.63
N GLY A 279 9.76 -6.10 21.23
CA GLY A 279 9.99 -4.79 20.64
C GLY A 279 10.00 -4.78 19.11
N TYR A 280 9.85 -5.93 18.43
CA TYR A 280 9.74 -5.96 16.97
C TYR A 280 8.49 -5.18 16.51
N ARG A 281 8.66 -4.34 15.50
CA ARG A 281 7.60 -3.51 14.93
C ARG A 281 7.43 -3.77 13.45
N THR A 282 6.20 -3.93 13.02
CA THR A 282 5.83 -4.09 11.62
C THR A 282 4.49 -3.39 11.37
N ALA A 283 4.21 -3.07 10.11
CA ALA A 283 2.96 -2.43 9.73
C ALA A 283 2.28 -3.14 8.57
N ALA A 284 0.98 -2.91 8.44
CA ALA A 284 0.21 -3.34 7.29
C ALA A 284 -0.85 -2.28 6.96
N GLU A 285 -1.18 -2.20 5.69
CA GLU A 285 -2.32 -1.43 5.20
C GLU A 285 -3.35 -2.41 4.68
N ALA A 286 -4.60 -2.25 5.10
CA ALA A 286 -5.73 -3.04 4.64
C ALA A 286 -6.85 -2.13 4.13
N ILE A 287 -7.51 -2.51 3.04
CA ILE A 287 -8.73 -1.86 2.58
C ILE A 287 -9.89 -2.81 2.83
N ILE A 288 -10.89 -2.38 3.61
CA ILE A 288 -12.02 -3.21 3.99
C ILE A 288 -13.37 -2.56 3.68
N VAL A 289 -14.36 -3.40 3.42
CA VAL A 289 -15.76 -2.99 3.25
C VAL A 289 -16.63 -3.91 4.10
N VAL A 290 -17.57 -3.34 4.85
CA VAL A 290 -18.58 -4.11 5.60
C VAL A 290 -19.64 -4.60 4.62
N SER A 291 -20.05 -5.85 4.77
CA SER A 291 -21.12 -6.47 3.99
C SER A 291 -22.16 -7.03 4.95
N PRO A 292 -23.14 -6.23 5.41
CA PRO A 292 -24.10 -6.65 6.45
C PRO A 292 -24.92 -7.89 6.05
N ASN A 293 -25.20 -8.02 4.75
CA ASN A 293 -26.00 -9.12 4.18
C ASN A 293 -25.13 -10.21 3.53
N GLY A 294 -23.80 -10.13 3.68
CA GLY A 294 -22.86 -11.08 3.12
C GLY A 294 -22.68 -12.32 3.97
N ARG A 295 -22.13 -13.40 3.37
CA ARG A 295 -21.73 -14.62 4.11
C ARG A 295 -20.57 -14.37 5.09
N GLN A 296 -19.81 -13.29 4.85
CA GLN A 296 -18.78 -12.76 5.76
C GLN A 296 -19.17 -11.32 6.13
N PRO A 297 -18.99 -10.91 7.40
CA PRO A 297 -19.39 -9.59 7.89
C PRO A 297 -18.63 -8.44 7.23
N TYR A 298 -17.42 -8.71 6.74
CA TYR A 298 -16.61 -7.76 5.97
C TYR A 298 -15.81 -8.49 4.89
N ARG A 299 -15.27 -7.74 3.94
CA ARG A 299 -14.32 -8.23 2.93
C ARG A 299 -13.06 -7.37 2.94
N VAL A 300 -11.93 -8.03 2.72
CA VAL A 300 -10.63 -7.38 2.50
C VAL A 300 -10.43 -7.24 1.01
N LEU A 301 -10.35 -6.00 0.52
CA LEU A 301 -10.12 -5.69 -0.90
C LEU A 301 -8.62 -5.68 -1.24
N ALA A 302 -7.81 -5.20 -0.30
CA ALA A 302 -6.35 -5.21 -0.41
C ALA A 302 -5.73 -5.37 0.97
N PHE A 303 -4.58 -6.04 1.02
CA PHE A 303 -3.76 -6.15 2.22
C PHE A 303 -2.29 -6.11 1.82
N LYS A 304 -1.53 -5.19 2.39
CA LYS A 304 -0.12 -5.01 2.11
C LYS A 304 0.65 -4.84 3.41
N GLN A 305 1.53 -5.80 3.70
CA GLN A 305 2.46 -5.68 4.81
C GLN A 305 3.66 -4.83 4.40
N SER A 306 4.10 -3.98 5.33
CA SER A 306 5.27 -3.13 5.20
C SER A 306 6.21 -3.43 6.37
N PRO A 307 7.50 -3.78 6.10
CA PRO A 307 8.45 -4.14 7.15
C PRO A 307 8.83 -2.97 8.08
N THR A 308 8.42 -1.74 7.74
CA THR A 308 8.65 -0.54 8.55
C THR A 308 7.31 0.17 8.78
N PRO A 309 7.00 0.65 10.00
CA PRO A 309 5.84 1.50 10.24
C PRO A 309 5.91 2.73 9.33
N VAL A 310 4.91 2.90 8.47
CA VAL A 310 4.81 4.09 7.63
C VAL A 310 4.34 5.22 8.55
N ALA A 311 5.25 6.11 8.93
CA ALA A 311 4.88 7.37 9.54
C ALA A 311 4.38 8.29 8.43
N TYR A 312 3.07 8.28 8.13
CA TYR A 312 2.45 9.46 7.54
C TYR A 312 2.31 10.48 8.67
N GLY A 313 3.32 11.33 8.80
CA GLY A 313 3.31 12.44 9.73
C GLY A 313 2.22 13.42 9.33
N GLY A 314 1.18 13.49 10.15
CA GLY A 314 0.38 14.69 10.28
C GLY A 314 1.29 15.84 10.71
N ASN A 315 1.44 16.81 9.81
CA ASN A 315 1.63 18.24 10.07
C ASN A 315 1.89 18.88 8.69
N PHE A 316 0.87 19.49 8.09
CA PHE A 316 0.73 20.93 7.83
C PHE A 316 -0.61 21.16 7.13
#